data_AF-A0A9C7AYE6-F1
#
_entry.id   AF-A0A9C7AYE6-F1
#
_cell.length_a   1.000
_cell.length_b   1.000
_cell.length_c   1.000
_cell.angle_alpha   90.00
_cell.angle_beta   90.00
_cell.angle_gamma   90.00
#
_symmetry.space_group_name_H-M   'P 1'
#
loop_
_entity.id
_entity.type
_entity.pdbx_description
1 polymer ?
#
loop_
_entity_poly.entity_id
_entity_poly.type
_entity_poly.pdbx_seq_one_letter_code
_entity_poly.pdbx_strand_id
1 'polypeptide(L)'
;MADLERACDRIGLLHGGTIAVEKAIDELKADAGRIQVVWEGEPPEDPRTWPEIAACERRGRVWSLTVTENAARVVDKIKAARATFFEELPLSLEDWFIASVGRDVQHEKNS
;
A
#
# COMPACT_ATOMS: atom_id res chain seq x y z
N MET A 1 23.15 13.18 6.26
CA MET A 1 22.09 12.61 7.11
C MET A 1 21.31 11.63 6.24
N ALA A 2 21.93 10.49 5.98
CA ALA A 2 21.43 9.42 5.13
C ALA A 2 22.02 8.12 5.71
N ASP A 3 21.57 7.78 6.91
CA ASP A 3 21.99 6.56 7.60
C ASP A 3 20.81 6.05 8.44
N LEU A 4 19.88 5.37 7.77
CA LEU A 4 19.01 4.40 8.44
C LEU A 4 18.74 3.14 7.59
N GLU A 5 19.12 3.09 6.32
CA GLU A 5 18.76 1.95 5.44
C GLU A 5 19.89 0.91 5.26
N ARG A 6 20.67 0.59 6.30
CA ARG A 6 21.72 -0.46 6.19
C ARG A 6 21.78 -1.52 7.28
N ALA A 7 20.80 -1.61 8.18
CA ALA A 7 20.82 -2.67 9.21
C ALA A 7 19.98 -3.90 8.81
N CYS A 8 20.32 -4.58 7.72
CA CYS A 8 19.66 -5.85 7.33
C CYS A 8 20.55 -7.10 7.24
N ASP A 9 21.87 -7.07 7.48
CA ASP A 9 22.68 -8.24 7.11
C ASP A 9 23.16 -9.16 8.25
N ARG A 10 23.38 -8.71 9.48
CA ARG A 10 23.97 -9.59 10.51
C ARG A 10 23.48 -9.26 11.91
N ILE A 11 22.54 -10.06 12.41
CA ILE A 11 22.53 -10.75 13.71
C ILE A 11 21.09 -11.21 13.94
N GLY A 12 20.86 -12.49 13.68
CA GLY A 12 19.78 -13.20 14.35
C GLY A 12 20.07 -13.26 15.86
N LEU A 13 18.98 -13.29 16.64
CA LEU A 13 18.88 -13.32 18.11
C LEU A 13 18.76 -11.93 18.76
N LEU A 14 17.52 -11.46 18.93
CA LEU A 14 17.11 -10.94 20.23
C LEU A 14 15.68 -11.37 20.59
N HIS A 15 15.65 -12.13 21.68
CA HIS A 15 14.55 -12.73 22.43
C HIS A 15 13.38 -11.76 22.74
N GLY A 16 12.12 -12.20 22.58
CA GLY A 16 10.98 -11.64 23.33
C GLY A 16 9.73 -11.14 22.58
N GLY A 17 9.68 -11.15 21.24
CA GLY A 17 8.44 -10.88 20.48
C GLY A 17 8.55 -9.86 19.34
N THR A 18 9.49 -8.94 19.38
CA THR A 18 9.56 -7.80 18.43
C THR A 18 9.99 -8.20 17.01
N ILE A 19 11.02 -9.04 16.85
CA ILE A 19 11.52 -9.45 15.52
C ILE A 19 10.52 -10.36 14.78
N ALA A 20 9.78 -11.19 15.52
CA ALA A 20 8.69 -11.98 14.95
C ALA A 20 7.53 -11.09 14.49
N VAL A 21 7.23 -10.03 15.25
CA VAL A 21 6.28 -8.99 14.86
C VAL A 21 6.78 -8.23 13.63
N GLU A 22 8.04 -7.84 13.54
CA GLU A 22 8.57 -7.15 12.35
C GLU A 22 8.52 -8.04 11.10
N LYS A 23 8.89 -9.33 11.19
CA LYS A 23 8.71 -10.28 10.08
C LYS A 23 7.25 -10.47 9.72
N ALA A 24 6.37 -10.65 10.70
CA ALA A 24 4.93 -10.78 10.45
C ALA A 24 4.37 -9.50 9.82
N ILE A 25 4.85 -8.32 10.22
CA ILE A 25 4.49 -7.04 9.62
C ILE A 25 5.06 -6.93 8.20
N ASP A 26 6.27 -7.41 7.93
CA ASP A 26 6.83 -7.47 6.57
C ASP A 26 6.02 -8.41 5.66
N GLU A 27 5.55 -9.53 6.19
CA GLU A 27 4.61 -10.44 5.50
C GLU A 27 3.22 -9.79 5.29
N LEU A 28 2.71 -9.01 6.25
CA LEU A 28 1.48 -8.22 6.11
C LEU A 28 1.64 -7.05 5.12
N LYS A 29 2.83 -6.46 5.05
CA LYS A 29 3.19 -5.42 4.06
C LYS A 29 3.40 -5.98 2.67
N ALA A 30 3.76 -7.26 2.53
CA ALA A 30 4.01 -7.86 1.21
C ALA A 30 2.80 -7.72 0.26
N ASP A 31 1.61 -7.53 0.83
CA ASP A 31 0.34 -7.39 0.12
C ASP A 31 -0.19 -5.94 0.09
N ALA A 32 0.50 -5.01 0.78
CA ALA A 32 0.13 -3.60 0.93
C ALA A 32 1.19 -2.68 0.30
N GLY A 33 0.75 -1.69 -0.47
CA GLY A 33 1.64 -0.78 -1.17
C GLY A 33 0.94 0.48 -1.61
N ARG A 34 1.73 1.50 -1.96
CA ARG A 34 1.20 2.70 -2.59
C ARG A 34 1.47 2.61 -4.08
N ILE A 35 0.43 2.67 -4.90
CA ILE A 35 0.56 2.65 -6.35
C ILE A 35 0.27 4.04 -6.88
N GLN A 36 1.23 4.61 -7.59
CA GLN A 36 1.01 5.81 -8.38
C GLN A 36 0.69 5.41 -9.80
N VAL A 37 -0.35 6.00 -10.39
CA VAL A 37 -0.81 5.62 -11.72
C VAL A 37 -1.29 6.84 -12.50
N VAL A 38 -0.99 6.82 -13.80
CA VAL A 38 -1.39 7.83 -14.79
C VAL A 38 -2.05 7.12 -15.95
N TRP A 39 -3.26 7.57 -16.32
CA TRP A 39 -3.98 7.13 -17.51
C TRP A 39 -3.97 8.20 -18.60
N GLU A 40 -4.04 7.75 -19.85
CA GLU A 40 -4.30 8.62 -20.99
C GLU A 40 -5.80 8.94 -21.03
N GLY A 41 -6.21 9.94 -20.25
CA GLY A 41 -7.62 10.29 -20.06
C GLY A 41 -8.16 9.81 -18.71
N GLU A 42 -9.46 9.48 -18.67
CA GLU A 42 -10.09 8.90 -17.48
C GLU A 42 -9.96 7.37 -17.49
N PRO A 43 -9.73 6.74 -16.33
CA PRO A 43 -9.73 5.29 -16.25
C PRO A 43 -11.13 4.73 -16.59
N PRO A 44 -11.22 3.51 -17.13
CA PRO A 44 -12.50 2.88 -17.47
C PRO A 44 -13.39 2.63 -16.24
N GLU A 45 -12.79 2.56 -15.05
CA GLU A 45 -13.46 2.46 -13.76
C GLU A 45 -12.76 3.39 -12.77
N ASP A 46 -13.52 4.10 -11.93
CA ASP A 46 -12.94 4.96 -10.88
C ASP A 46 -12.24 4.07 -9.83
N PRO A 47 -10.92 4.20 -9.61
CA PRO A 47 -10.18 3.37 -8.65
C PRO A 47 -10.74 3.42 -7.23
N ARG A 48 -11.51 4.45 -6.88
CA ARG A 48 -12.17 4.57 -5.56
C ARG A 48 -13.23 3.51 -5.32
N THR A 49 -13.73 2.85 -6.36
CA THR A 49 -14.73 1.78 -6.22
C THR A 49 -14.08 0.42 -5.94
N TRP A 50 -12.74 0.31 -6.05
CA TRP A 50 -12.03 -0.94 -5.83
C TRP A 50 -11.95 -1.26 -4.34
N PRO A 51 -12.39 -2.46 -3.92
CA PRO A 51 -12.42 -2.84 -2.51
C PRO A 51 -11.02 -2.95 -1.87
N GLU A 52 -9.98 -3.10 -2.69
CA GLU A 52 -8.59 -3.19 -2.25
C GLU A 52 -8.01 -1.82 -1.83
N ILE A 53 -8.66 -0.72 -2.21
CA ILE A 53 -8.15 0.65 -2.07
C ILE A 53 -8.63 1.24 -0.76
N ALA A 54 -7.71 1.42 0.19
CA ALA A 54 -7.98 2.07 1.47
C ALA A 54 -8.04 3.59 1.35
N ALA A 55 -7.22 4.16 0.47
CA ALA A 55 -7.23 5.60 0.20
C ALA A 55 -6.89 5.88 -1.26
N CYS A 56 -7.54 6.90 -1.82
CA CYS A 56 -7.33 7.32 -3.20
C CYS A 56 -7.26 8.84 -3.28
N GLU A 57 -6.10 9.38 -3.62
CA GLU A 57 -5.88 10.80 -3.88
C GLU A 57 -5.61 11.03 -5.36
N ARG A 58 -6.08 12.15 -5.93
CA ARG A 58 -5.75 12.56 -7.30
C ARG A 58 -5.15 13.95 -7.30
N ARG A 59 -3.93 14.09 -7.84
CA ARG A 59 -3.27 15.37 -8.10
C ARG A 59 -2.99 15.51 -9.59
N GLY A 60 -3.77 16.35 -10.26
CA GLY A 60 -3.74 16.45 -11.72
C GLY A 60 -4.12 15.13 -12.38
N ARG A 61 -3.17 14.52 -13.11
CA ARG A 61 -3.34 13.21 -13.78
C ARG A 61 -2.80 12.03 -12.99
N VAL A 62 -2.11 12.30 -11.87
CA VAL A 62 -1.53 11.26 -11.03
C VAL A 62 -2.54 10.86 -9.98
N TRP A 63 -2.88 9.58 -9.97
CA TRP A 63 -3.65 8.95 -8.92
C TRP A 63 -2.70 8.25 -7.96
N SER A 64 -2.88 8.47 -6.68
CA SER A 64 -2.15 7.83 -5.59
C SER A 64 -3.10 6.91 -4.86
N LEU A 65 -2.89 5.61 -5.02
CA LEU A 65 -3.71 4.54 -4.52
C LEU A 65 -2.99 3.88 -3.34
N THR A 66 -3.53 3.98 -2.14
CA THR A 66 -3.04 3.23 -0.99
C THR A 66 -3.78 1.90 -0.95
N VAL A 67 -3.05 0.82 -1.21
CA VAL A 67 -3.53 -0.55 -1.18
C VAL A 67 -3.06 -1.19 0.11
N THR A 68 -3.99 -1.76 0.86
CA THR A 68 -3.69 -2.43 2.13
C THR A 68 -3.80 -3.94 2.04
N GLU A 69 -4.43 -4.45 0.98
CA GLU A 69 -4.58 -5.88 0.66
C GLU A 69 -4.60 -6.05 -0.87
N ASN A 70 -3.98 -7.12 -1.34
CA ASN A 70 -3.93 -7.61 -2.71
C ASN A 70 -3.44 -6.59 -3.74
N ALA A 71 -2.30 -5.95 -3.46
CA ALA A 71 -1.63 -5.02 -4.38
C ALA A 71 -1.45 -5.63 -5.79
N ALA A 72 -1.14 -6.92 -5.89
CA ALA A 72 -1.01 -7.63 -7.15
C ALA A 72 -2.30 -7.55 -8.01
N ARG A 73 -3.48 -7.69 -7.40
CA ARG A 73 -4.77 -7.57 -8.10
C ARG A 73 -5.04 -6.14 -8.57
N VAL A 74 -4.64 -5.14 -7.79
CA VAL A 74 -4.74 -3.73 -8.20
C VAL A 74 -3.84 -3.44 -9.40
N VAL A 75 -2.61 -3.96 -9.39
CA VAL A 75 -1.69 -3.86 -10.53
C VAL A 75 -2.28 -4.51 -11.79
N ASP A 76 -2.94 -5.66 -11.67
CA ASP A 76 -3.60 -6.31 -12.81
C ASP A 76 -4.73 -5.45 -13.40
N LYS A 77 -5.59 -4.87 -12.53
CA LYS A 77 -6.64 -3.91 -12.94
C LYS A 77 -6.04 -2.69 -13.65
N ILE A 78 -4.94 -2.13 -13.13
CA ILE A 78 -4.24 -0.99 -13.72
C ILE A 78 -3.70 -1.32 -15.11
N LYS A 79 -3.11 -2.51 -15.30
CA LYS A 79 -2.63 -2.99 -16.59
C LYS A 79 -3.78 -3.21 -17.57
N ALA A 80 -4.87 -3.82 -17.13
CA ALA A 80 -6.07 -4.02 -17.95
C ALA A 80 -6.70 -2.68 -18.38
N ALA A 81 -6.65 -1.67 -17.50
CA ALA A 81 -7.07 -0.30 -17.77
C ALA A 81 -6.10 0.50 -18.67
N ARG A 82 -5.02 -0.13 -19.17
CA ARG A 82 -4.03 0.48 -20.08
C ARG A 82 -3.45 1.79 -19.54
N ALA A 83 -3.04 1.80 -18.27
CA ALA A 83 -2.31 2.93 -17.71
C ALA A 83 -1.07 3.27 -18.56
N THR A 84 -0.84 4.57 -18.76
CA THR A 84 0.35 5.08 -19.46
C THR A 84 1.60 4.89 -18.62
N PHE A 85 1.45 5.01 -17.30
CA PHE A 85 2.53 4.82 -16.35
C PHE A 85 1.95 4.36 -15.02
N PHE A 86 2.64 3.45 -14.33
CA PHE A 86 2.42 3.19 -12.93
C PHE A 86 3.73 2.82 -12.22
N GLU A 87 3.79 3.09 -10.92
CA GLU A 87 4.91 2.74 -10.05
C GLU A 87 4.38 2.23 -8.70
N GLU A 88 5.00 1.17 -8.20
CA GLU A 88 4.72 0.61 -6.89
C GLU A 88 5.75 1.15 -5.91
N LEU A 89 5.27 1.83 -4.86
CA LEU A 89 6.06 2.43 -3.80
C LEU A 89 5.83 1.65 -2.50
N PRO A 90 6.91 1.33 -1.74
CA PRO A 90 6.76 0.72 -0.43
C PRO A 90 6.01 1.67 0.51
N LEU A 91 5.08 1.13 1.29
CA LEU A 91 4.44 1.88 2.37
C LEU A 91 5.34 1.89 3.61
N SER A 92 5.46 3.05 4.24
CA SER A 92 6.06 3.14 5.57
C SER A 92 5.16 2.42 6.59
N LEU A 93 5.73 2.01 7.72
CA LEU A 93 4.96 1.43 8.84
C LEU A 93 3.88 2.40 9.34
N GLU A 94 4.20 3.69 9.39
CA GLU A 94 3.30 4.74 9.83
C GLU A 94 2.13 4.91 8.87
N ASP A 95 2.40 5.00 7.56
CA ASP A 95 1.35 5.10 6.53
C ASP A 95 0.45 3.87 6.50
N TRP A 96 1.03 2.67 6.61
CA TRP A 96 0.27 1.42 6.67
C TRP A 96 -0.64 1.40 7.92
N PHE A 97 -0.12 1.78 9.08
CA PHE A 97 -0.89 1.84 10.31
C PHE A 97 -2.06 2.82 10.22
N ILE A 98 -1.83 4.03 9.67
CA ILE A 98 -2.88 5.02 9.46
C ILE A 98 -3.96 4.48 8.50
N ALA A 99 -3.56 3.84 7.40
CA ALA A 99 -4.50 3.27 6.43
C ALA A 99 -5.30 2.10 7.02
N SER A 100 -4.67 1.26 7.85
CA SER A 100 -5.33 0.12 8.50
C SER A 100 -6.32 0.57 9.57
N VAL A 101 -5.94 1.50 10.45
CA VAL A 101 -6.82 2.02 11.50
C VAL A 101 -7.97 2.83 10.90
N GLY A 102 -7.72 3.55 9.80
CA GLY A 102 -8.76 4.26 9.05
C GLY A 102 -9.87 3.36 8.53
N ARG A 103 -9.55 2.12 8.13
CA ARG A 103 -10.54 1.12 7.69
C ARG A 103 -11.38 0.56 8.85
N ASP A 104 -10.79 0.36 10.02
CA ASP A 104 -11.47 -0.20 11.20
C ASP A 104 -12.58 0.74 11.72
N VAL A 105 -12.27 2.04 11.78
CA VAL A 105 -13.23 3.09 12.21
C VAL A 105 -14.41 3.25 11.23
N GLN A 106 -14.24 2.88 9.96
CA GLN A 106 -15.35 2.87 8.99
C GLN A 106 -16.24 1.63 9.11
N HIS A 107 -15.76 0.52 9.67
CA HIS A 107 -16.55 -0.69 9.88
C HIS A 107 -17.53 -0.56 11.06
N GLU A 108 -17.20 0.22 12.09
CA GLU A 108 -18.08 0.49 13.24
C GLU A 108 -19.27 1.42 12.92
N LYS A 109 -19.28 2.11 11.78
CA LYS A 109 -20.40 2.99 11.39
C LYS A 109 -21.48 2.30 10.55
N ASN A 110 -21.33 1.02 10.23
CA ASN A 110 -22.30 0.27 9.42
C ASN A 110 -22.77 -1.02 10.11
N SER A 111 -22.74 -1.06 11.45
CA SER A 111 -23.39 -2.11 12.26
C SER A 111 -24.49 -1.52 13.14
#